data_AF-A0A2E7V0F5-F1
#
_entry.id   AF-A0A2E7V0F5-F1
#
_cell.length_a   1.000
_cell.length_b   1.000
_cell.length_c   1.000
_cell.angle_alpha   90.00
_cell.angle_beta   90.00
_cell.angle_gamma   90.00
#
_symmetry.space_group_name_H-M   'P 1'
#
loop_
_entity.id
_entity.type
_entity.pdbx_description
1 polymer ?
#
loop_
_entity_poly.entity_id
_entity_poly.type
_entity_poly.pdbx_seq_one_letter_code
_entity_poly.pdbx_strand_id
1 'polypeptide(L)'
;MIKTSRRSFLKGTGAAVAYAASPVDAVEDSFKLRYMLASSMYGKTSLEEILPEVKRTGSESIDIWPMGHANQREQIEAMGHDRFRDLLEKHDVSLGMTTRYDLGPYRLQNEMTFVKAFGGHQIVCGAKNANGDTLKEKVSNFVKSLAEPIRLAEDLGVTIGIENHSGSLISSADSIKYFCDLSPSKHLGIALAPYHLPQDDNLIAQLIEHSNEKLAHFYAWQHGMGCHKPMPKPLELLQLPGQGVLDFGPAVKALAKINYDRHVEIFMHPTPRGIPIVDGTQAVGDVINHAREYMSRAIGRSGV
;
A
#
# COMPACT_ATOMS: atom_id res chain seq x y z
N MET A 1 -12.82 83.18 -14.82
CA MET A 1 -12.53 83.94 -13.59
C MET A 1 -12.33 82.96 -12.45
N ILE A 2 -11.32 83.22 -11.63
CA ILE A 2 -10.71 82.35 -10.61
C ILE A 2 -11.68 82.10 -9.43
N LYS A 3 -11.69 80.88 -8.85
CA LYS A 3 -11.37 80.61 -7.43
C LYS A 3 -11.68 79.17 -6.98
N THR A 4 -10.64 78.52 -6.45
CA THR A 4 -10.64 77.35 -5.57
C THR A 4 -10.95 77.75 -4.12
N SER A 5 -11.60 76.89 -3.32
CA SER A 5 -11.44 76.71 -1.85
C SER A 5 -12.52 75.74 -1.31
N ARG A 6 -12.24 74.51 -0.86
CA ARG A 6 -11.84 74.01 0.49
C ARG A 6 -12.76 74.38 1.69
N ARG A 7 -13.32 73.31 2.31
CA ARG A 7 -13.88 73.08 3.67
C ARG A 7 -15.34 73.46 4.01
N SER A 8 -16.16 72.41 4.20
CA SER A 8 -17.10 72.15 5.32
C SER A 8 -17.81 70.81 5.03
N PHE A 9 -17.30 69.65 5.45
CA PHE A 9 -17.63 68.95 6.71
C PHE A 9 -19.11 69.03 7.11
N LEU A 10 -19.90 67.99 6.79
CA LEU A 10 -20.63 67.13 7.74
C LEU A 10 -21.66 66.23 7.04
N LYS A 11 -21.46 64.91 7.25
CA LYS A 11 -22.46 63.89 7.59
C LYS A 11 -23.71 63.72 6.70
N GLY A 12 -23.70 62.63 5.95
CA GLY A 12 -24.89 61.96 5.43
C GLY A 12 -24.55 60.52 5.09
N THR A 13 -24.89 59.61 5.98
CA THR A 13 -24.69 58.15 5.97
C THR A 13 -25.25 57.47 4.72
N GLY A 14 -24.40 56.71 4.03
CA GLY A 14 -24.77 55.74 2.99
C GLY A 14 -23.71 54.65 2.89
N ALA A 15 -23.63 53.77 3.88
CA ALA A 15 -22.74 52.62 3.86
C ALA A 15 -23.33 51.55 2.91
N ALA A 16 -22.88 51.55 1.65
CA ALA A 16 -23.00 50.38 0.79
C ALA A 16 -21.99 49.34 1.27
N VAL A 17 -22.47 48.31 1.97
CA VAL A 17 -21.65 47.15 2.31
C VAL A 17 -21.46 46.34 1.03
N ALA A 18 -20.32 46.53 0.37
CA ALA A 18 -19.83 45.59 -0.61
C ALA A 18 -19.53 44.29 0.14
N TYR A 19 -20.37 43.27 -0.07
CA TYR A 19 -20.04 41.90 0.30
C TYR A 19 -18.86 41.47 -0.59
N ALA A 20 -17.64 41.68 -0.10
CA ALA A 20 -16.50 40.96 -0.62
C ALA A 20 -16.77 39.48 -0.30
N ALA A 21 -17.12 38.70 -1.32
CA ALA A 21 -17.05 37.26 -1.21
C ALA A 21 -15.59 36.93 -0.91
N SER A 22 -15.31 36.56 0.33
CA SER A 22 -14.04 35.92 0.67
C SER A 22 -13.86 34.74 -0.28
N PRO A 23 -12.67 34.54 -0.87
CA PRO A 23 -12.40 33.26 -1.49
C PRO A 23 -12.65 32.22 -0.41
N VAL A 24 -13.53 31.26 -0.71
CA VAL A 24 -13.58 30.03 0.07
C VAL A 24 -12.19 29.45 -0.12
N ASP A 25 -11.36 29.54 0.90
CA ASP A 25 -10.10 28.80 0.92
C ASP A 25 -10.47 27.36 0.59
N ALA A 26 -10.03 26.88 -0.56
CA ALA A 26 -10.05 25.45 -0.82
C ALA A 26 -9.31 24.85 0.36
N VAL A 27 -10.01 24.04 1.16
CA VAL A 27 -9.34 23.19 2.15
C VAL A 27 -8.32 22.43 1.32
N GLU A 28 -7.02 22.72 1.49
CA GLU A 28 -5.98 21.88 0.94
C GLU A 28 -6.35 20.46 1.37
N ASP A 29 -6.63 19.58 0.41
CA ASP A 29 -6.93 18.19 0.69
C ASP A 29 -5.66 17.62 1.34
N SER A 30 -5.67 17.59 2.68
CA SER A 30 -4.58 17.04 3.48
C SER A 30 -4.27 15.65 2.96
N PHE A 31 -3.00 15.33 2.74
CA PHE A 31 -2.61 14.02 2.24
C PHE A 31 -3.16 12.90 3.14
N LYS A 32 -3.75 11.86 2.53
CA LYS A 32 -4.30 10.71 3.26
C LYS A 32 -3.78 9.42 2.66
N LEU A 33 -3.35 8.51 3.53
CA LEU A 33 -3.04 7.14 3.17
C LEU A 33 -4.33 6.33 3.05
N ARG A 34 -4.42 5.52 2.00
CA ARG A 34 -5.47 4.52 1.82
C ARG A 34 -4.92 3.17 2.24
N TYR A 35 -5.66 2.44 3.07
CA TYR A 35 -5.17 1.19 3.65
C TYR A 35 -5.87 -0.03 3.06
N MET A 36 -5.07 -1.07 2.83
CA MET A 36 -5.56 -2.43 2.53
C MET A 36 -5.23 -3.35 3.70
N LEU A 37 -6.12 -4.28 4.02
CA LEU A 37 -5.90 -5.27 5.07
C LEU A 37 -5.37 -6.59 4.48
N ALA A 38 -4.19 -7.02 4.90
CA ALA A 38 -3.67 -8.35 4.55
C ALA A 38 -4.38 -9.46 5.31
N SER A 39 -5.01 -10.40 4.61
CA SER A 39 -5.63 -11.57 5.23
C SER A 39 -4.61 -12.47 5.93
N SER A 40 -3.35 -12.48 5.50
CA SER A 40 -2.26 -13.24 6.13
C SER A 40 -1.97 -12.84 7.57
N MET A 41 -2.36 -11.63 7.99
CA MET A 41 -2.19 -11.18 9.38
C MET A 41 -3.04 -12.00 10.37
N TYR A 42 -4.09 -12.66 9.85
CA TYR A 42 -5.03 -13.49 10.61
C TYR A 42 -4.75 -14.99 10.45
N GLY A 43 -3.67 -15.38 9.77
CA GLY A 43 -3.39 -16.79 9.49
C GLY A 43 -4.55 -17.46 8.74
N LYS A 44 -5.12 -18.52 9.32
CA LYS A 44 -6.21 -19.31 8.70
C LYS A 44 -7.61 -19.00 9.25
N THR A 45 -7.78 -17.89 9.95
CA THR A 45 -9.11 -17.42 10.37
C THR A 45 -10.05 -17.30 9.17
N SER A 46 -11.34 -17.52 9.41
CA SER A 46 -12.39 -17.47 8.38
C SER A 46 -12.55 -16.07 7.79
N LEU A 47 -12.89 -15.97 6.51
CA LEU A 47 -13.24 -14.68 5.89
C LEU A 47 -14.45 -14.03 6.56
N GLU A 48 -15.42 -14.81 7.04
CA GLU A 48 -16.57 -14.32 7.81
C GLU A 48 -16.15 -13.54 9.07
N GLU A 49 -15.06 -13.94 9.71
CA GLU A 49 -14.51 -13.27 10.88
C GLU A 49 -13.57 -12.11 10.52
N ILE A 50 -12.83 -12.21 9.42
CA ILE A 50 -11.85 -11.19 8.99
C ILE A 50 -12.54 -9.97 8.36
N LEU A 51 -13.56 -10.16 7.52
CA LEU A 51 -14.19 -9.07 6.78
C LEU A 51 -14.76 -7.94 7.65
N PRO A 52 -15.39 -8.20 8.82
CA PRO A 52 -15.74 -7.16 9.78
C PRO A 52 -14.56 -6.30 10.25
N GLU A 53 -13.36 -6.86 10.31
CA GLU A 53 -12.17 -6.16 10.81
C GLU A 53 -11.59 -5.19 9.79
N VAL A 54 -11.83 -5.35 8.48
CA VAL A 54 -11.29 -4.47 7.43
C VAL A 54 -11.58 -3.00 7.71
N LYS A 55 -12.83 -2.67 8.02
CA LYS A 55 -13.21 -1.29 8.37
C LYS A 55 -12.71 -0.87 9.75
N ARG A 56 -12.68 -1.79 10.72
CA ARG A 56 -12.16 -1.52 12.07
C ARG A 56 -10.68 -1.14 12.05
N THR A 57 -9.91 -1.72 11.13
CA THR A 57 -8.51 -1.36 10.94
C THR A 57 -8.33 -0.07 10.16
N GLY A 58 -9.39 0.59 9.71
CA GLY A 58 -9.34 1.78 8.85
C GLY A 58 -8.96 1.47 7.39
N SER A 59 -9.08 0.20 6.99
CA SER A 59 -8.86 -0.24 5.61
C SER A 59 -10.15 -0.21 4.81
N GLU A 60 -10.03 0.04 3.51
CA GLU A 60 -11.17 0.07 2.56
C GLU A 60 -11.32 -1.23 1.77
N SER A 61 -10.25 -2.02 1.70
CA SER A 61 -10.17 -3.22 0.88
C SER A 61 -9.33 -4.30 1.57
N ILE A 62 -9.43 -5.53 1.06
CA ILE A 62 -8.70 -6.69 1.56
C ILE A 62 -7.72 -7.22 0.50
N ASP A 63 -6.52 -7.60 0.94
CA ASP A 63 -5.58 -8.44 0.20
C ASP A 63 -5.78 -9.91 0.60
N ILE A 64 -6.06 -10.77 -0.38
CA ILE A 64 -6.31 -12.19 -0.17
C ILE A 64 -5.04 -13.01 -0.41
N TRP A 65 -4.66 -13.77 0.62
CA TRP A 65 -3.49 -14.65 0.61
C TRP A 65 -3.87 -16.14 0.50
N PRO A 66 -3.04 -16.95 -0.19
CA PRO A 66 -3.22 -18.39 -0.29
C PRO A 66 -2.56 -19.16 0.86
N MET A 67 -2.68 -20.48 0.80
CA MET A 67 -1.99 -21.42 1.68
C MET A 67 -0.49 -21.15 1.82
N GLY A 68 0.04 -21.45 3.01
CA GLY A 68 1.43 -21.21 3.39
C GLY A 68 1.54 -20.02 4.34
N HIS A 69 0.98 -18.86 3.97
CA HIS A 69 0.90 -17.67 4.83
C HIS A 69 -0.49 -17.49 5.44
N ALA A 70 -1.52 -17.93 4.73
CA ALA A 70 -2.91 -17.83 5.12
C ALA A 70 -3.70 -19.02 4.55
N ASN A 71 -4.99 -18.89 4.27
CA ASN A 71 -5.73 -19.80 3.37
C ASN A 71 -7.00 -19.19 2.76
N GLN A 72 -7.15 -17.86 2.76
CA GLN A 72 -8.41 -17.22 2.36
C GLN A 72 -8.68 -17.39 0.87
N ARG A 73 -7.65 -17.51 0.02
CA ARG A 73 -7.86 -17.85 -1.39
C ARG A 73 -8.52 -19.22 -1.56
N GLU A 74 -8.11 -20.22 -0.78
CA GLU A 74 -8.71 -21.55 -0.77
C GLU A 74 -10.11 -21.55 -0.13
N GLN A 75 -10.34 -20.73 0.91
CA GLN A 75 -11.68 -20.55 1.47
C GLN A 75 -12.67 -20.04 0.41
N ILE A 76 -12.25 -19.11 -0.45
CA ILE A 76 -13.09 -18.58 -1.55
C ILE A 76 -13.46 -19.68 -2.55
N GLU A 77 -12.52 -20.55 -2.93
CA GLU A 77 -12.83 -21.69 -3.81
C GLU A 77 -13.77 -22.69 -3.12
N ALA A 78 -13.59 -22.94 -1.82
CA ALA A 78 -14.41 -23.88 -1.08
C ALA A 78 -15.85 -23.36 -0.86
N MET A 79 -16.03 -22.07 -0.59
CA MET A 79 -17.35 -21.47 -0.37
C MET A 79 -18.08 -21.12 -1.67
N GLY A 80 -17.34 -20.95 -2.77
CA GLY A 80 -17.86 -20.49 -4.05
C GLY A 80 -17.88 -18.96 -4.17
N HIS A 81 -17.77 -18.49 -5.41
CA HIS A 81 -17.60 -17.07 -5.73
C HIS A 81 -18.82 -16.21 -5.39
N ASP A 82 -20.05 -16.76 -5.50
CA ASP A 82 -21.28 -16.05 -5.13
C ASP A 82 -21.33 -15.77 -3.63
N ARG A 83 -20.99 -16.78 -2.81
CA ARG A 83 -20.93 -16.61 -1.36
C ARG A 83 -19.89 -15.58 -0.94
N PHE A 84 -18.72 -15.60 -1.58
CA PHE A 84 -17.68 -14.60 -1.32
C PHE A 84 -18.16 -13.18 -1.67
N ARG A 85 -18.88 -13.02 -2.79
CA ARG A 85 -19.50 -11.74 -3.17
C ARG A 85 -20.51 -11.25 -2.14
N ASP A 86 -21.39 -12.12 -1.65
CA ASP A 86 -22.35 -11.79 -0.60
C ASP A 86 -21.66 -11.32 0.69
N LEU A 87 -20.52 -11.95 1.04
CA LEU A 87 -19.75 -11.57 2.22
C LEU A 87 -19.09 -10.19 2.06
N LEU A 88 -18.51 -9.91 0.90
CA LEU A 88 -17.95 -8.59 0.59
C LEU A 88 -19.03 -7.50 0.66
N GLU A 89 -20.19 -7.72 0.04
CA GLU A 89 -21.31 -6.77 0.06
C GLU A 89 -21.87 -6.56 1.47
N LYS A 90 -22.10 -7.65 2.22
CA LYS A 90 -22.61 -7.59 3.60
C LYS A 90 -21.74 -6.72 4.51
N HIS A 91 -20.43 -6.75 4.32
CA HIS A 91 -19.48 -5.99 5.13
C HIS A 91 -19.05 -4.67 4.48
N ASP A 92 -19.53 -4.38 3.28
CA ASP A 92 -19.17 -3.23 2.45
C ASP A 92 -17.63 -3.10 2.35
N VAL A 93 -17.01 -4.21 1.92
CA VAL A 93 -15.57 -4.37 1.70
C VAL A 93 -15.35 -4.72 0.23
N SER A 94 -14.31 -4.16 -0.37
CA SER A 94 -13.88 -4.54 -1.71
C SER A 94 -12.68 -5.50 -1.68
N LEU A 95 -12.58 -6.39 -2.68
CA LEU A 95 -11.30 -7.04 -2.97
C LEU A 95 -10.36 -5.99 -3.54
N GLY A 96 -9.25 -5.73 -2.87
CA GLY A 96 -8.23 -4.81 -3.36
C GLY A 96 -7.24 -5.51 -4.27
N MET A 97 -6.61 -6.56 -3.72
CA MET A 97 -5.59 -7.33 -4.41
C MET A 97 -5.52 -8.79 -3.93
N THR A 98 -4.65 -9.56 -4.58
CA THR A 98 -4.23 -10.88 -4.10
C THR A 98 -2.70 -10.94 -4.09
N THR A 99 -2.11 -11.50 -3.04
CA THR A 99 -0.68 -11.79 -3.01
C THR A 99 -0.40 -13.26 -3.34
N ARG A 100 0.28 -13.52 -4.46
CA ARG A 100 0.45 -14.86 -5.09
C ARG A 100 1.91 -15.26 -5.33
N TYR A 101 2.68 -15.34 -4.25
CA TYR A 101 4.06 -15.85 -4.29
C TYR A 101 4.17 -17.31 -4.78
N ASP A 102 3.16 -18.12 -4.52
CA ASP A 102 3.03 -19.50 -4.97
C ASP A 102 3.00 -19.61 -6.52
N LEU A 103 2.38 -18.62 -7.18
CA LEU A 103 2.32 -18.55 -8.64
C LEU A 103 3.59 -17.93 -9.23
N GLY A 104 4.19 -16.96 -8.53
CA GLY A 104 5.28 -16.15 -9.06
C GLY A 104 4.84 -15.35 -10.29
N PRO A 105 5.79 -14.75 -11.04
CA PRO A 105 5.46 -13.71 -11.99
C PRO A 105 4.93 -14.21 -13.34
N TYR A 106 4.87 -15.53 -13.56
CA TYR A 106 4.56 -16.13 -14.87
C TYR A 106 3.22 -16.88 -14.93
N ARG A 107 2.58 -17.14 -13.78
CA ARG A 107 1.35 -17.96 -13.69
C ARG A 107 0.14 -17.17 -13.19
N LEU A 108 0.11 -15.86 -13.44
CA LEU A 108 -0.88 -14.94 -12.88
C LEU A 108 -2.20 -14.84 -13.66
N GLN A 109 -2.32 -15.48 -14.83
CA GLN A 109 -3.40 -15.24 -15.79
C GLN A 109 -4.80 -15.48 -15.20
N ASN A 110 -4.99 -16.64 -14.56
CA ASN A 110 -6.27 -16.98 -13.93
C ASN A 110 -6.55 -16.08 -12.73
N GLU A 111 -5.52 -15.71 -11.97
CA GLU A 111 -5.72 -14.84 -10.81
C GLU A 111 -6.04 -13.41 -11.22
N MET A 112 -5.42 -12.86 -12.27
CA MET A 112 -5.79 -11.53 -12.77
C MET A 112 -7.25 -11.48 -13.22
N THR A 113 -7.73 -12.56 -13.84
CA THR A 113 -9.14 -12.68 -14.21
C THR A 113 -10.04 -12.72 -12.97
N PHE A 114 -9.65 -13.48 -11.95
CA PHE A 114 -10.36 -13.52 -10.66
C PHE A 114 -10.40 -12.14 -10.00
N VAL A 115 -9.25 -11.47 -9.85
CA VAL A 115 -9.13 -10.13 -9.25
C VAL A 115 -10.04 -9.14 -9.98
N LYS A 116 -9.99 -9.12 -11.31
CA LYS A 116 -10.85 -8.27 -12.14
C LYS A 116 -12.34 -8.56 -11.91
N ALA A 117 -12.74 -9.83 -11.85
CA ALA A 117 -14.14 -10.23 -11.67
C ALA A 117 -14.75 -9.81 -10.32
N PHE A 118 -13.90 -9.51 -9.33
CA PHE A 118 -14.28 -9.00 -8.02
C PHE A 118 -13.99 -7.51 -7.83
N GLY A 119 -13.65 -6.79 -8.91
CA GLY A 119 -13.39 -5.36 -8.87
C GLY A 119 -12.03 -4.97 -8.29
N GLY A 120 -11.16 -5.96 -8.01
CA GLY A 120 -9.80 -5.72 -7.57
C GLY A 120 -8.93 -5.18 -8.70
N HIS A 121 -7.80 -4.60 -8.31
CA HIS A 121 -6.97 -3.80 -9.21
C HIS A 121 -5.49 -4.20 -9.21
N GLN A 122 -5.09 -5.15 -8.36
CA GLN A 122 -3.68 -5.49 -8.20
C GLN A 122 -3.44 -6.97 -7.87
N ILE A 123 -2.27 -7.47 -8.26
CA ILE A 123 -1.70 -8.72 -7.77
C ILE A 123 -0.26 -8.47 -7.37
N VAL A 124 0.16 -8.96 -6.19
CA VAL A 124 1.57 -8.95 -5.79
C VAL A 124 2.19 -10.33 -5.91
N CYS A 125 3.44 -10.39 -6.40
CA CYS A 125 4.24 -11.61 -6.42
C CYS A 125 5.74 -11.28 -6.33
N GLY A 126 6.59 -12.29 -6.10
CA GLY A 126 8.04 -12.11 -6.08
C GLY A 126 8.70 -12.14 -7.47
N ALA A 127 9.91 -11.58 -7.56
CA ALA A 127 10.76 -11.66 -8.74
C ALA A 127 11.40 -13.04 -8.96
N LYS A 128 11.86 -13.31 -10.18
CA LYS A 128 12.73 -14.46 -10.51
C LYS A 128 14.08 -13.98 -11.00
N ASN A 129 15.11 -14.81 -10.79
CA ASN A 129 16.42 -14.56 -11.37
C ASN A 129 16.36 -14.67 -12.90
N ALA A 130 17.22 -13.90 -13.55
CA ALA A 130 17.42 -13.92 -14.99
C ALA A 130 18.92 -13.88 -15.31
N ASN A 131 19.29 -14.31 -16.51
CA ASN A 131 20.66 -14.29 -16.99
C ASN A 131 21.10 -12.86 -17.35
N GLY A 132 22.41 -12.61 -17.30
CA GLY A 132 23.03 -11.32 -17.62
C GLY A 132 24.35 -11.15 -16.87
N ASP A 133 25.26 -10.35 -17.42
CA ASP A 133 26.60 -10.16 -16.85
C ASP A 133 26.57 -9.11 -15.73
N THR A 134 25.68 -8.12 -15.86
CA THR A 134 25.47 -7.06 -14.86
C THR A 134 24.10 -7.17 -14.19
N LEU A 135 23.93 -6.55 -13.02
CA LEU A 135 22.63 -6.47 -12.34
C LEU A 135 21.56 -5.82 -13.24
N LYS A 136 21.91 -4.73 -13.91
CA LYS A 136 20.97 -4.01 -14.80
C LYS A 136 20.52 -4.87 -15.97
N GLU A 137 21.41 -5.66 -16.56
CA GLU A 137 21.04 -6.62 -17.62
C GLU A 137 20.15 -7.73 -17.11
N LYS A 138 20.44 -8.30 -15.94
CA LYS A 138 19.57 -9.30 -15.32
C LYS A 138 18.17 -8.74 -15.08
N VAL A 139 18.06 -7.54 -14.52
CA VAL A 139 16.78 -6.86 -14.32
C VAL A 139 16.08 -6.58 -15.66
N SER A 140 16.81 -6.09 -16.67
CA SER A 140 16.26 -5.86 -18.02
C SER A 140 15.69 -7.15 -18.63
N ASN A 141 16.43 -8.26 -18.54
CA ASN A 141 16.01 -9.55 -19.07
C ASN A 141 14.81 -10.12 -18.31
N PHE A 142 14.75 -9.91 -17.00
CA PHE A 142 13.57 -10.24 -16.21
C PHE A 142 12.35 -9.40 -16.65
N VAL A 143 12.47 -8.08 -16.78
CA VAL A 143 11.35 -7.24 -17.25
C VAL A 143 10.88 -7.67 -18.64
N LYS A 144 11.80 -7.97 -19.56
CA LYS A 144 11.46 -8.48 -20.90
C LYS A 144 10.71 -9.82 -20.86
N SER A 145 11.03 -10.71 -19.93
CA SER A 145 10.32 -12.00 -19.81
C SER A 145 8.88 -11.85 -19.29
N LEU A 146 8.51 -10.67 -18.78
CA LEU A 146 7.15 -10.36 -18.33
C LEU A 146 6.25 -9.80 -19.45
N ALA A 147 6.69 -9.73 -20.71
CA ALA A 147 5.92 -9.12 -21.79
C ALA A 147 4.48 -9.65 -21.91
N GLU A 148 4.28 -10.98 -21.89
CA GLU A 148 2.93 -11.57 -21.96
C GLU A 148 2.09 -11.33 -20.70
N PRO A 149 2.59 -11.55 -19.47
CA PRO A 149 1.88 -11.15 -18.26
C PRO A 149 1.48 -9.66 -18.23
N ILE A 150 2.38 -8.76 -18.66
CA ILE A 150 2.11 -7.32 -18.72
C ILE A 150 0.96 -7.02 -19.68
N ARG A 151 1.00 -7.59 -20.89
CA ARG A 151 -0.04 -7.37 -21.91
C ARG A 151 -1.42 -7.76 -21.37
N LEU A 152 -1.52 -8.91 -20.69
CA LEU A 152 -2.77 -9.33 -20.07
C LEU A 152 -3.19 -8.40 -18.91
N ALA A 153 -2.24 -7.93 -18.10
CA ALA A 153 -2.52 -6.98 -17.02
C ALA A 153 -3.08 -5.65 -17.57
N GLU A 154 -2.54 -5.16 -18.69
CA GLU A 154 -3.05 -4.00 -19.43
C GLU A 154 -4.48 -4.24 -19.93
N ASP A 155 -4.73 -5.36 -20.61
CA ASP A 155 -6.05 -5.73 -21.15
C ASP A 155 -7.13 -5.81 -20.04
N LEU A 156 -6.76 -6.32 -18.86
CA LEU A 156 -7.68 -6.45 -17.72
C LEU A 156 -7.77 -5.17 -16.88
N GLY A 157 -6.85 -4.23 -17.04
CA GLY A 157 -6.72 -3.05 -16.20
C GLY A 157 -6.26 -3.35 -14.77
N VAL A 158 -5.47 -4.41 -14.58
CA VAL A 158 -4.89 -4.83 -13.29
C VAL A 158 -3.40 -4.47 -13.25
N THR A 159 -2.84 -4.14 -12.09
CA THR A 159 -1.40 -3.92 -11.92
C THR A 159 -0.70 -5.15 -11.33
N ILE A 160 0.39 -5.59 -11.93
CA ILE A 160 1.31 -6.57 -11.33
C ILE A 160 2.33 -5.82 -10.47
N GLY A 161 2.31 -6.07 -9.17
CA GLY A 161 3.31 -5.63 -8.21
C GLY A 161 4.39 -6.70 -8.03
N ILE A 162 5.65 -6.35 -8.31
CA ILE A 162 6.79 -7.19 -7.95
C ILE A 162 7.29 -6.73 -6.60
N GLU A 163 7.20 -7.58 -5.57
CA GLU A 163 7.73 -7.24 -4.27
C GLU A 163 9.26 -7.35 -4.26
N ASN A 164 9.94 -6.38 -3.64
CA ASN A 164 11.34 -6.56 -3.31
C ASN A 164 11.49 -7.53 -2.14
N HIS A 165 12.16 -8.66 -2.37
CA HIS A 165 12.29 -9.70 -1.35
C HIS A 165 13.73 -10.18 -1.25
N SER A 166 14.22 -10.38 -0.02
CA SER A 166 15.58 -10.89 0.24
C SER A 166 15.82 -12.22 -0.51
N GLY A 167 16.94 -12.32 -1.21
CA GLY A 167 17.28 -13.51 -2.00
C GLY A 167 16.59 -13.61 -3.38
N SER A 168 15.80 -12.61 -3.77
CA SER A 168 15.29 -12.47 -5.14
C SER A 168 16.13 -11.47 -5.96
N LEU A 169 15.89 -11.43 -7.28
CA LEU A 169 16.59 -10.50 -8.19
C LEU A 169 16.31 -9.04 -7.83
N ILE A 170 15.09 -8.73 -7.39
CA ILE A 170 14.68 -7.40 -6.95
C ILE A 170 14.76 -7.40 -5.43
N SER A 171 15.90 -7.02 -4.89
CA SER A 171 16.18 -7.10 -3.45
C SER A 171 17.07 -5.98 -2.91
N SER A 172 17.83 -5.31 -3.77
CA SER A 172 18.66 -4.16 -3.43
C SER A 172 18.06 -2.85 -3.96
N ALA A 173 18.49 -1.72 -3.39
CA ALA A 173 18.13 -0.40 -3.87
C ALA A 173 18.39 -0.22 -5.38
N ASP A 174 19.54 -0.69 -5.89
CA ASP A 174 19.87 -0.60 -7.31
C ASP A 174 18.96 -1.47 -8.18
N SER A 175 18.65 -2.70 -7.74
CA SER A 175 17.75 -3.58 -8.50
C SER A 175 16.33 -3.01 -8.59
N ILE A 176 15.86 -2.35 -7.53
CA ILE A 176 14.55 -1.67 -7.49
C ILE A 176 14.56 -0.49 -8.46
N LYS A 177 15.59 0.36 -8.41
CA LYS A 177 15.74 1.51 -9.32
C LYS A 177 15.77 1.06 -10.79
N TYR A 178 16.62 0.08 -11.12
CA TYR A 178 16.65 -0.48 -12.47
C TYR A 178 15.32 -1.08 -12.90
N PHE A 179 14.59 -1.74 -12.00
CA PHE A 179 13.30 -2.30 -12.32
C PHE A 179 12.27 -1.21 -12.63
N CYS A 180 12.21 -0.15 -11.81
CA CYS A 180 11.34 1.00 -12.06
C CYS A 180 11.68 1.70 -13.38
N ASP A 181 12.96 1.97 -13.63
CA ASP A 181 13.46 2.62 -14.86
C ASP A 181 13.16 1.82 -16.13
N LEU A 182 13.22 0.49 -16.05
CA LEU A 182 13.11 -0.40 -17.21
C LEU A 182 11.68 -0.93 -17.43
N SER A 183 10.78 -0.76 -16.48
CA SER A 183 9.40 -1.27 -16.57
C SER A 183 8.59 -0.50 -17.63
N PRO A 184 8.16 -1.17 -18.72
CA PRO A 184 7.60 -0.48 -19.89
C PRO A 184 6.14 -0.02 -19.69
N SER A 185 5.46 -0.53 -18.67
CA SER A 185 4.02 -0.34 -18.48
C SER A 185 3.70 0.25 -17.11
N LYS A 186 2.60 1.01 -17.03
CA LYS A 186 1.99 1.43 -15.75
C LYS A 186 1.29 0.28 -15.01
N HIS A 187 1.08 -0.85 -15.70
CA HIS A 187 0.51 -2.09 -15.14
C HIS A 187 1.59 -3.03 -14.59
N LEU A 188 2.85 -2.58 -14.53
CA LEU A 188 3.94 -3.26 -13.83
C LEU A 188 4.62 -2.25 -12.89
N GLY A 189 4.73 -2.60 -11.61
CA GLY A 189 5.37 -1.73 -10.62
C GLY A 189 5.94 -2.49 -9.44
N ILE A 190 6.63 -1.77 -8.56
CA ILE A 190 7.23 -2.31 -7.34
C ILE A 190 6.19 -2.34 -6.21
N ALA A 191 6.09 -3.48 -5.53
CA ALA A 191 5.47 -3.56 -4.21
C ALA A 191 6.58 -3.39 -3.17
N LEU A 192 6.77 -2.17 -2.69
CA LEU A 192 7.95 -1.82 -1.88
C LEU A 192 7.75 -2.30 -0.43
N ALA A 193 8.62 -3.22 0.01
CA ALA A 193 8.70 -3.79 1.34
C ALA A 193 9.99 -3.34 2.06
N PRO A 194 9.91 -2.34 2.96
CA PRO A 194 11.08 -1.84 3.69
C PRO A 194 11.77 -2.88 4.57
N TYR A 195 11.06 -3.91 5.04
CA TYR A 195 11.62 -5.02 5.84
C TYR A 195 12.85 -5.67 5.17
N HIS A 196 12.85 -5.77 3.85
CA HIS A 196 13.91 -6.41 3.07
C HIS A 196 15.10 -5.49 2.74
N LEU A 197 15.05 -4.24 3.17
CA LEU A 197 16.07 -3.22 2.92
C LEU A 197 16.83 -2.88 4.22
N PRO A 198 18.00 -2.22 4.10
CA PRO A 198 18.57 -1.52 5.26
C PRO A 198 17.51 -0.63 5.90
N GLN A 199 17.42 -0.66 7.23
CA GLN A 199 16.47 0.18 7.99
C GLN A 199 16.95 1.63 8.06
N ASP A 200 17.09 2.22 6.87
CA ASP A 200 17.52 3.58 6.60
C ASP A 200 16.33 4.33 6.01
N ASP A 201 15.78 5.23 6.81
CA ASP A 201 14.60 6.03 6.53
C ASP A 201 14.77 6.91 5.28
N ASN A 202 15.95 7.49 5.09
CA ASN A 202 16.28 8.32 3.93
C ASN A 202 16.37 7.48 2.65
N LEU A 203 17.00 6.29 2.72
CA LEU A 203 17.06 5.39 1.58
C LEU A 203 15.66 4.96 1.13
N ILE A 204 14.79 4.59 2.08
CA ILE A 204 13.42 4.17 1.78
C ILE A 204 12.63 5.32 1.16
N ALA A 205 12.73 6.53 1.72
CA ALA A 205 12.10 7.73 1.15
C ALA A 205 12.60 8.00 -0.29
N GLN A 206 13.90 7.91 -0.55
CA GLN A 206 14.45 8.07 -1.90
C GLN A 206 13.95 7.01 -2.88
N LEU A 207 13.77 5.76 -2.45
CA LEU A 207 13.22 4.70 -3.29
C LEU A 207 11.75 4.93 -3.60
N ILE A 208 10.96 5.45 -2.66
CA ILE A 208 9.56 5.85 -2.88
C ILE A 208 9.52 6.96 -3.94
N GLU A 209 10.30 8.04 -3.76
CA GLU A 209 10.35 9.16 -4.70
C GLU A 209 10.82 8.72 -6.09
N HIS A 210 11.84 7.87 -6.17
CA HIS A 210 12.35 7.37 -7.44
C HIS A 210 11.34 6.44 -8.13
N SER A 211 10.63 5.61 -7.36
CA SER A 211 9.63 4.70 -7.93
C SER A 211 8.44 5.46 -8.49
N ASN A 212 7.99 6.55 -7.85
CA ASN A 212 6.92 7.43 -8.34
C ASN A 212 5.71 6.63 -8.88
N GLU A 213 5.36 6.79 -10.15
CA GLU A 213 4.26 6.07 -10.81
C GLU A 213 4.41 4.53 -10.84
N LYS A 214 5.63 4.03 -10.65
CA LYS A 214 5.94 2.60 -10.55
C LYS A 214 5.76 2.06 -9.14
N LEU A 215 5.52 2.88 -8.12
CA LEU A 215 5.16 2.38 -6.80
C LEU A 215 3.74 1.82 -6.85
N ALA A 216 3.63 0.50 -7.01
CA ALA A 216 2.35 -0.19 -7.14
C ALA A 216 1.69 -0.38 -5.77
N HIS A 217 2.49 -0.70 -4.76
CA HIS A 217 2.03 -1.02 -3.40
C HIS A 217 3.12 -0.63 -2.39
N PHE A 218 2.74 -0.20 -1.18
CA PHE A 218 3.70 0.07 -0.11
C PHE A 218 3.36 -0.73 1.14
N TYR A 219 4.25 -1.64 1.53
CA TYR A 219 4.15 -2.31 2.82
C TYR A 219 4.69 -1.38 3.90
N ALA A 220 3.84 -0.99 4.85
CA ALA A 220 4.28 -0.39 6.10
C ALA A 220 4.80 -1.51 7.02
N TRP A 221 5.98 -2.01 6.68
CA TRP A 221 6.64 -3.17 7.28
C TRP A 221 8.11 -2.88 7.49
N GLN A 222 8.54 -2.88 8.74
CA GLN A 222 9.93 -2.61 9.13
C GLN A 222 10.60 -3.89 9.60
N HIS A 223 11.93 -3.93 9.54
CA HIS A 223 12.67 -5.04 10.11
C HIS A 223 12.38 -5.18 11.60
N GLY A 224 12.15 -6.42 12.01
CA GLY A 224 11.85 -6.81 13.38
C GLY A 224 12.19 -8.27 13.59
N MET A 225 12.01 -8.75 14.82
CA MET A 225 12.27 -10.15 15.14
C MET A 225 11.09 -11.03 14.72
N GLY A 226 11.25 -12.37 14.77
CA GLY A 226 10.11 -13.27 14.65
C GLY A 226 9.67 -13.65 13.24
N CYS A 227 10.26 -13.08 12.19
CA CYS A 227 9.90 -13.41 10.80
C CYS A 227 10.55 -14.71 10.27
N HIS A 228 11.63 -15.20 10.89
CA HIS A 228 12.31 -16.44 10.45
C HIS A 228 12.40 -17.53 11.54
N LYS A 229 12.24 -17.14 12.81
CA LYS A 229 12.32 -18.03 13.97
C LYS A 229 11.16 -17.69 14.90
N PRO A 230 10.47 -18.68 15.49
CA PRO A 230 9.45 -18.42 16.49
C PRO A 230 10.01 -17.56 17.63
N MET A 231 9.26 -16.54 18.05
CA MET A 231 9.62 -15.64 19.15
C MET A 231 8.37 -15.29 19.98
N PRO A 232 8.53 -14.81 21.22
CA PRO A 232 7.43 -14.18 21.95
C PRO A 232 6.75 -13.08 21.12
N LYS A 233 5.41 -13.02 21.16
CA LYS A 233 4.63 -12.08 20.35
C LYS A 233 5.10 -10.62 20.41
N PRO A 234 5.43 -10.03 21.58
CA PRO A 234 5.94 -8.67 21.62
C PRO A 234 7.20 -8.44 20.77
N LEU A 235 8.05 -9.46 20.60
CA LEU A 235 9.23 -9.38 19.73
C LEU A 235 8.86 -9.55 18.25
N GLU A 236 7.89 -10.39 17.92
CA GLU A 236 7.38 -10.52 16.55
C GLU A 236 6.76 -9.20 16.05
N LEU A 237 6.03 -8.52 16.93
CA LEU A 237 5.34 -7.26 16.65
C LEU A 237 6.29 -6.08 16.40
N LEU A 238 7.59 -6.19 16.68
CA LEU A 238 8.60 -5.18 16.32
C LEU A 238 8.67 -4.89 14.80
N GLN A 239 8.09 -5.78 13.99
CA GLN A 239 7.95 -5.61 12.55
C GLN A 239 6.91 -4.54 12.16
N LEU A 240 5.99 -4.18 13.06
CA LEU A 240 4.93 -3.23 12.78
C LEU A 240 5.40 -1.77 12.96
N PRO A 241 4.81 -0.82 12.20
CA PRO A 241 5.07 0.61 12.37
C PRO A 241 4.91 1.07 13.82
N GLY A 242 5.92 1.79 14.31
CA GLY A 242 5.95 2.35 15.67
C GLY A 242 6.31 1.37 16.77
N GLN A 243 6.58 0.09 16.45
CA GLN A 243 7.03 -0.90 17.43
C GLN A 243 8.55 -1.11 17.41
N GLY A 244 9.20 -0.99 16.25
CA GLY A 244 10.66 -1.09 16.18
C GLY A 244 11.35 0.24 15.81
N VAL A 245 12.47 0.14 15.10
CA VAL A 245 13.43 1.25 14.95
C VAL A 245 13.21 2.16 13.74
N LEU A 246 12.45 1.74 12.73
CA LEU A 246 12.27 2.53 11.51
C LEU A 246 11.30 3.70 11.76
N ASP A 247 11.73 4.93 11.46
CA ASP A 247 10.82 6.07 11.41
C ASP A 247 10.16 6.16 10.02
N PHE A 248 8.84 6.04 9.98
CA PHE A 248 8.09 6.14 8.72
C PHE A 248 7.80 7.60 8.31
N GLY A 249 8.19 8.60 9.11
CA GLY A 249 8.01 10.03 8.77
C GLY A 249 8.55 10.39 7.37
N PRO A 250 9.82 10.10 7.05
CA PRO A 250 10.39 10.33 5.72
C PRO A 250 9.66 9.57 4.60
N ALA A 251 9.25 8.33 4.84
CA ALA A 251 8.49 7.54 3.87
C ALA A 251 7.11 8.17 3.58
N VAL A 252 6.38 8.59 4.62
CA VAL A 252 5.09 9.29 4.48
C VAL A 252 5.24 10.59 3.71
N LYS A 253 6.30 11.36 3.98
CA LYS A 253 6.59 12.60 3.25
C LYS A 253 6.87 12.33 1.77
N ALA A 254 7.61 11.27 1.46
CA ALA A 254 7.88 10.84 0.09
C ALA A 254 6.60 10.38 -0.64
N LEU A 255 5.73 9.62 0.04
CA LEU A 255 4.43 9.19 -0.51
C LEU A 255 3.55 10.40 -0.83
N ALA A 256 3.49 11.39 0.07
CA ALA A 256 2.76 12.63 -0.16
C ALA A 256 3.33 13.41 -1.36
N LYS A 257 4.66 13.52 -1.45
CA LYS A 257 5.35 14.23 -2.53
C LYS A 257 5.08 13.66 -3.92
N ILE A 258 4.92 12.34 -4.04
CA ILE A 258 4.57 11.68 -5.30
C ILE A 258 3.04 11.61 -5.54
N ASN A 259 2.23 12.24 -4.67
CA ASN A 259 0.77 12.16 -4.67
C ASN A 259 0.27 10.70 -4.69
N TYR A 260 0.85 9.86 -3.83
CA TYR A 260 0.52 8.45 -3.79
C TYR A 260 -0.95 8.22 -3.43
N ASP A 261 -1.71 7.62 -4.35
CA ASP A 261 -3.16 7.42 -4.25
C ASP A 261 -3.58 5.93 -4.23
N ARG A 262 -2.60 5.03 -4.18
CA ARG A 262 -2.79 3.58 -4.05
C ARG A 262 -2.75 3.14 -2.58
N HIS A 263 -2.52 1.85 -2.32
CA HIS A 263 -2.70 1.25 -1.00
C HIS A 263 -1.40 1.08 -0.23
N VAL A 264 -1.47 1.44 1.05
CA VAL A 264 -0.52 1.05 2.09
C VAL A 264 -1.06 -0.15 2.85
N GLU A 265 -0.23 -1.14 3.11
CA GLU A 265 -0.60 -2.29 3.93
C GLU A 265 0.23 -2.33 5.21
N ILE A 266 -0.45 -2.29 6.37
CA ILE A 266 0.19 -2.51 7.67
C ILE A 266 0.53 -3.99 7.76
N PHE A 267 1.82 -4.33 7.84
CA PHE A 267 2.23 -5.69 7.52
C PHE A 267 3.34 -6.23 8.42
N MET A 268 3.30 -7.54 8.65
CA MET A 268 4.35 -8.35 9.24
C MET A 268 4.10 -9.83 8.94
N HIS A 269 5.06 -10.68 9.29
CA HIS A 269 4.81 -12.12 9.35
C HIS A 269 5.09 -12.72 10.73
N PRO A 270 4.20 -13.61 11.22
CA PRO A 270 4.49 -14.44 12.39
C PRO A 270 5.34 -15.67 12.00
N THR A 271 5.98 -16.32 12.98
CA THR A 271 6.60 -17.63 12.76
C THR A 271 6.11 -18.66 13.78
N PRO A 272 5.60 -19.84 13.35
CA PRO A 272 5.46 -20.30 11.96
C PRO A 272 4.47 -19.47 11.13
N ARG A 273 4.53 -19.60 9.80
CA ARG A 273 3.55 -18.98 8.90
C ARG A 273 2.17 -19.65 9.00
N GLY A 274 1.11 -18.95 8.62
CA GLY A 274 -0.26 -19.50 8.63
C GLY A 274 -0.97 -19.44 9.99
N ILE A 275 -0.42 -18.70 10.96
CA ILE A 275 -1.05 -18.38 12.24
C ILE A 275 -1.32 -16.88 12.32
N PRO A 276 -2.26 -16.42 13.16
CA PRO A 276 -2.48 -14.99 13.35
C PRO A 276 -1.27 -14.34 14.06
N ILE A 277 -1.09 -13.03 13.85
CA ILE A 277 0.02 -12.26 14.45
C ILE A 277 -0.08 -12.20 15.98
N VAL A 278 -1.30 -12.22 16.53
CA VAL A 278 -1.64 -12.37 17.95
C VAL A 278 -2.88 -13.25 18.08
N ASP A 279 -3.16 -13.74 19.29
CA ASP A 279 -4.33 -14.60 19.51
C ASP A 279 -5.63 -13.80 19.50
N GLY A 280 -6.59 -14.23 18.69
CA GLY A 280 -7.93 -13.65 18.58
C GLY A 280 -8.07 -12.64 17.45
N THR A 281 -9.14 -12.80 16.65
CA THR A 281 -9.42 -11.97 15.46
C THR A 281 -9.49 -10.48 15.80
N GLN A 282 -10.22 -10.11 16.86
CA GLN A 282 -10.33 -8.71 17.26
C GLN A 282 -8.99 -8.13 17.73
N ALA A 283 -8.18 -8.91 18.43
CA ALA A 283 -6.87 -8.47 18.90
C ALA A 283 -5.89 -8.24 17.74
N VAL A 284 -5.97 -9.03 16.67
CA VAL A 284 -5.23 -8.77 15.42
C VAL A 284 -5.66 -7.42 14.84
N GLY A 285 -6.96 -7.16 14.73
CA GLY A 285 -7.49 -5.88 14.26
C GLY A 285 -7.02 -4.69 15.10
N ASP A 286 -7.04 -4.82 16.43
CA ASP A 286 -6.61 -3.77 17.35
C ASP A 286 -5.11 -3.44 17.19
N VAL A 287 -4.26 -4.45 17.05
CA VAL A 287 -2.82 -4.29 16.82
C VAL A 287 -2.54 -3.60 15.48
N ILE A 288 -3.26 -3.99 14.42
CA ILE A 288 -3.14 -3.37 13.09
C ILE A 288 -3.57 -1.90 13.15
N ASN A 289 -4.72 -1.61 13.78
CA ASN A 289 -5.21 -0.24 13.89
C ASN A 289 -4.25 0.64 14.71
N HIS A 290 -3.64 0.11 15.77
CA HIS A 290 -2.64 0.84 16.55
C HIS A 290 -1.42 1.24 15.70
N ALA A 291 -0.94 0.35 14.82
CA ALA A 291 0.13 0.67 13.88
C ALA A 291 -0.31 1.69 12.80
N ARG A 292 -1.56 1.62 12.32
CA ARG A 292 -2.15 2.64 11.44
C ARG A 292 -2.19 4.02 12.10
N GLU A 293 -2.51 4.09 13.39
CA GLU A 293 -2.49 5.35 14.13
C GLU A 293 -1.09 5.95 14.23
N TYR A 294 -0.05 5.12 14.33
CA TYR A 294 1.33 5.59 14.21
C TYR A 294 1.60 6.22 12.84
N MET A 295 1.17 5.59 11.74
CA MET A 295 1.29 6.16 10.40
C MET A 295 0.53 7.50 10.28
N SER A 296 -0.64 7.61 10.91
CA SER A 296 -1.42 8.85 10.96
C SER A 296 -0.69 9.97 11.71
N ARG A 297 0.00 9.65 12.81
CA ARG A 297 0.88 10.60 13.51
C ARG A 297 2.11 10.96 12.68
N ALA A 298 2.64 10.04 11.88
CA ALA A 298 3.74 10.32 10.97
C ALA A 298 3.35 11.35 9.90
N ILE A 299 2.12 11.31 9.36
CA ILE A 299 1.57 12.37 8.48
C ILE A 299 1.64 13.74 9.18
N GLY A 300 1.05 13.84 10.38
CA GLY A 300 1.02 15.10 11.12
C GLY A 300 2.41 15.65 11.49
N ARG A 301 3.37 14.78 11.82
CA ARG A 301 4.77 15.19 12.10
C ARG A 301 5.54 15.60 10.83
N SER A 302 5.18 15.03 9.68
CA SER A 302 5.83 15.32 8.40
C SER A 302 5.35 16.62 7.74
N GLY A 303 4.23 17.18 8.20
CA GLY A 303 3.69 18.45 7.72
C GLY A 303 3.12 18.37 6.31
N VAL A 304 2.53 17.22 5.96
CA VAL A 304 1.89 16.92 4.67
C VAL A 304 0.41 16.58 4.85
#